data_AF-A0A2V7N0S1-F1
#
_entry.id   AF-A0A2V7N0S1-F1
#
_cell.length_a   1.000
_cell.length_b   1.000
_cell.length_c   1.000
_cell.angle_alpha   90.00
_cell.angle_beta   90.00
_cell.angle_gamma   90.00
#
_symmetry.space_group_name_H-M   'P 1'
#
loop_
_entity.id
_entity.type
_entity.pdbx_description
1 polymer ?
#
loop_
_entity_poly.entity_id
_entity_poly.type
_entity_poly.pdbx_seq_one_letter_code
_entity_poly.pdbx_strand_id
1 'polypeptide(L)'
;MTVWRRSPVYPLCLLVGALLFGSAGLAHPLLTGDGPTQLAVIAGTPAWRTIHWALLFGLPLMFAGLIGLALRHAGTPGDVAARAGALLATLGFGGWMLNVLFMVGAGGQLARAYATADPGLTATQAIFVYDMLHPFGLAAERVATFTVGFALYAYGWGIRNGQVYPRWLGWLGIAIGATAAAVAVVFTEFSLNMFYAQALVVVWFAVVGALMLRDARAPA
;
A
#
# COMPACT_ATOMS: atom_id res chain seq x y z
N MET A 1 16.65 -12.97 -21.39
CA MET A 1 15.71 -11.91 -20.94
C MET A 1 14.23 -12.32 -20.99
N THR A 2 13.81 -13.13 -21.97
CA THR A 2 12.42 -13.65 -22.10
C THR A 2 11.95 -14.48 -20.91
N VAL A 3 12.81 -15.33 -20.33
CA VAL A 3 12.49 -16.19 -19.17
C VAL A 3 12.00 -15.38 -17.96
N TRP A 4 12.65 -14.26 -17.65
CA TRP A 4 12.24 -13.41 -16.52
C TRP A 4 10.95 -12.65 -16.79
N ARG A 5 10.70 -12.19 -18.03
CA ARG A 5 9.47 -11.43 -18.37
C ARG A 5 8.17 -12.22 -18.17
N ARG A 6 8.19 -13.52 -18.41
CA ARG A 6 7.03 -14.41 -18.26
C ARG A 6 7.05 -15.24 -16.97
N SER A 7 8.01 -14.99 -16.07
CA SER A 7 8.09 -15.71 -14.80
C SER A 7 6.77 -15.59 -14.02
N PRO A 8 6.22 -16.70 -13.49
CA PRO A 8 5.02 -16.67 -12.66
C PRO A 8 5.28 -16.05 -11.27
N VAL A 9 6.56 -15.85 -10.90
CA VAL A 9 6.93 -15.24 -9.62
C VAL A 9 6.31 -13.85 -9.47
N TYR A 10 6.42 -12.99 -10.48
CA TYR A 10 5.88 -11.63 -10.42
C TYR A 10 4.36 -11.56 -10.21
N PRO A 11 3.51 -12.24 -11.02
CA PRO A 11 2.08 -12.26 -10.74
C PRO A 11 1.74 -12.86 -9.38
N LEU A 12 2.44 -13.91 -8.94
CA LEU A 12 2.21 -14.51 -7.63
C LEU A 12 2.55 -13.53 -6.50
N CYS A 13 3.67 -12.81 -6.59
CA CYS A 13 4.01 -11.76 -5.64
C CYS A 13 2.95 -10.66 -5.63
N LEU A 14 2.46 -10.21 -6.79
CA LEU A 14 1.43 -9.18 -6.86
C LEU A 14 0.12 -9.65 -6.19
N LEU A 15 -0.32 -10.87 -6.47
CA LEU A 15 -1.54 -11.45 -5.92
C LEU A 15 -1.44 -11.71 -4.43
N VAL A 16 -0.39 -12.39 -3.97
CA VAL A 16 -0.19 -12.67 -2.54
C VAL A 16 -0.01 -11.37 -1.77
N GLY A 17 0.74 -10.41 -2.32
CA GLY A 17 0.90 -9.10 -1.72
C GLY A 17 -0.43 -8.35 -1.58
N ALA A 18 -1.24 -8.31 -2.64
CA ALA A 18 -2.56 -7.69 -2.62
C ALA A 18 -3.53 -8.39 -1.66
N LEU A 19 -3.48 -9.72 -1.56
CA LEU A 19 -4.30 -10.49 -0.62
C LEU A 19 -3.90 -10.24 0.84
N LEU A 20 -2.59 -10.26 1.15
CA LEU A 20 -2.09 -9.95 2.49
C LEU A 20 -2.49 -8.53 2.89
N PHE A 21 -2.22 -7.55 2.03
CA PHE A 21 -2.50 -6.15 2.34
C PHE A 21 -4.00 -5.88 2.40
N GLY A 22 -4.79 -6.40 1.46
CA GLY A 22 -6.23 -6.22 1.40
C GLY A 22 -6.95 -6.88 2.57
N SER A 23 -6.62 -8.13 2.91
CA SER A 23 -7.23 -8.81 4.07
C SER A 23 -6.84 -8.16 5.39
N ALA A 24 -5.59 -7.71 5.53
CA ALA A 24 -5.15 -6.96 6.70
C ALA A 24 -5.87 -5.61 6.79
N GLY A 25 -6.05 -4.90 5.67
CA GLY A 25 -6.81 -3.65 5.63
C GLY A 25 -8.28 -3.83 6.02
N LEU A 26 -8.92 -4.93 5.62
CA LEU A 26 -10.28 -5.27 6.05
C LEU A 26 -10.37 -5.62 7.54
N ALA A 27 -9.32 -6.22 8.11
CA ALA A 27 -9.24 -6.57 9.53
C ALA A 27 -8.76 -5.41 10.42
N HIS A 28 -8.20 -4.35 9.84
CA HIS A 28 -7.58 -3.24 10.55
C HIS A 28 -8.67 -2.37 11.22
N PRO A 29 -8.62 -2.12 12.54
CA PRO A 29 -9.56 -1.22 13.18
C PRO A 29 -9.29 0.23 12.76
N LEU A 30 -10.33 1.01 12.51
CA LEU A 30 -10.16 2.43 12.19
C LEU A 30 -9.81 3.20 13.47
N LEU A 31 -8.63 3.82 13.48
CA LEU A 31 -8.20 4.69 14.57
C LEU A 31 -8.83 6.06 14.41
N THR A 32 -9.64 6.46 15.39
CA THR A 32 -10.33 7.75 15.44
C THR A 32 -10.28 8.30 16.86
N GLY A 33 -10.51 9.60 17.04
CA GLY A 33 -10.43 10.26 18.34
C GLY A 33 -9.01 10.68 18.71
N ASP A 34 -8.77 10.88 20.00
CA ASP A 34 -7.51 11.34 20.57
C ASP A 34 -6.50 10.19 20.81
N GLY A 35 -5.26 10.54 21.19
CA GLY A 35 -4.20 9.58 21.48
C GLY A 35 -4.59 8.46 22.45
N PRO A 36 -5.20 8.77 23.62
CA PRO A 36 -5.70 7.76 24.55
C PRO A 36 -6.69 6.79 23.90
N THR A 37 -7.68 7.30 23.15
CA THR A 37 -8.68 6.46 22.48
C THR A 37 -8.01 5.52 21.47
N GLN A 38 -7.09 6.05 20.66
CA GLN A 38 -6.38 5.24 19.66
C GLN A 38 -5.49 4.18 20.32
N LEU A 39 -4.74 4.52 21.37
CA LEU A 39 -3.91 3.57 22.13
C LEU A 39 -4.75 2.47 22.77
N ALA A 40 -5.94 2.80 23.31
CA ALA A 40 -6.87 1.83 23.84
C ALA A 40 -7.35 0.84 22.76
N VAL A 41 -7.69 1.34 21.56
CA VAL A 41 -8.08 0.48 20.42
C VAL A 41 -6.93 -0.43 20.00
N ILE A 42 -5.71 0.09 19.91
CA ILE A 42 -4.52 -0.70 19.57
C ILE A 42 -4.30 -1.81 20.60
N ALA A 43 -4.33 -1.49 21.89
CA ALA A 43 -4.11 -2.45 22.96
C ALA A 43 -5.22 -3.51 23.03
N GLY A 44 -6.46 -3.10 22.73
CA GLY A 44 -7.64 -3.97 22.70
C GLY A 44 -7.74 -4.85 21.45
N THR A 45 -6.83 -4.73 20.48
CA THR A 45 -6.86 -5.50 19.22
C THR A 45 -5.86 -6.67 19.27
N PRO A 46 -6.28 -7.93 19.52
CA PRO A 46 -5.35 -9.05 19.70
C PRO A 46 -4.51 -9.34 18.45
N ALA A 47 -5.09 -9.12 17.27
CA ALA A 47 -4.44 -9.37 15.99
C ALA A 47 -3.55 -8.20 15.50
N TRP A 48 -3.37 -7.13 16.31
CA TRP A 48 -2.71 -5.89 15.87
C TRP A 48 -1.39 -6.12 15.15
N ARG A 49 -0.51 -6.91 15.77
CA ARG A 49 0.81 -7.24 15.20
C ARG A 49 0.69 -8.03 13.90
N THR A 50 -0.18 -9.04 13.87
CA THR A 50 -0.38 -9.89 12.68
C THR A 50 -0.90 -9.08 11.50
N ILE A 51 -1.86 -8.19 11.74
CA ILE A 51 -2.41 -7.26 10.73
C ILE A 51 -1.28 -6.43 10.13
N HIS A 52 -0.47 -5.78 10.96
CA HIS A 52 0.58 -4.88 10.46
C HIS A 52 1.75 -5.62 9.81
N TRP A 53 2.09 -6.83 10.26
CA TRP A 53 3.07 -7.66 9.55
C TRP A 53 2.54 -8.11 8.19
N ALA A 54 1.25 -8.45 8.06
CA ALA A 54 0.65 -8.77 6.77
C ALA A 54 0.65 -7.56 5.82
N LEU A 55 0.32 -6.35 6.30
CA LEU A 55 0.50 -5.11 5.54
C LEU A 55 1.97 -4.96 5.10
N LEU A 56 2.91 -5.10 6.04
CA LEU A 56 4.33 -4.84 5.81
C LEU A 56 4.97 -5.81 4.82
N PHE A 57 4.65 -7.10 4.88
CA PHE A 57 5.12 -8.09 3.90
C PHE A 57 4.36 -8.02 2.58
N GLY A 58 3.11 -7.56 2.59
CA GLY A 58 2.33 -7.34 1.37
C GLY A 58 2.94 -6.27 0.46
N LEU A 59 3.47 -5.20 1.04
CA LEU A 59 4.10 -4.07 0.32
C LEU A 59 5.25 -4.48 -0.62
N PRO A 60 6.35 -5.13 -0.17
CA PRO A 60 7.44 -5.54 -1.04
C PRO A 60 7.02 -6.59 -2.07
N LEU A 61 6.04 -7.46 -1.75
CA LEU A 61 5.49 -8.43 -2.70
C LEU A 61 4.72 -7.74 -3.84
N MET A 62 3.86 -6.77 -3.51
CA MET A 62 3.18 -5.95 -4.51
C MET A 62 4.19 -5.18 -5.37
N PHE A 63 5.22 -4.59 -4.76
CA PHE A 63 6.27 -3.89 -5.48
C PHE A 63 7.01 -4.82 -6.46
N ALA A 64 7.43 -6.02 -6.02
CA ALA A 64 8.03 -7.02 -6.90
C ALA A 64 7.11 -7.36 -8.09
N GLY A 65 5.82 -7.52 -7.84
CA GLY A 65 4.81 -7.71 -8.87
C GLY A 65 4.77 -6.59 -9.92
N LEU A 66 4.83 -5.33 -9.48
CA LEU A 66 4.88 -4.15 -10.35
C LEU A 66 6.15 -4.09 -11.19
N ILE A 67 7.31 -4.50 -10.65
CA ILE A 67 8.54 -4.66 -11.45
C ILE A 67 8.29 -5.63 -12.61
N GLY A 68 7.64 -6.75 -12.35
CA GLY A 68 7.25 -7.71 -13.40
C GLY A 68 6.30 -7.11 -14.43
N LEU A 69 5.35 -6.28 -14.01
CA LEU A 69 4.47 -5.55 -14.92
C LEU A 69 5.26 -4.61 -15.85
N ALA A 70 6.23 -3.86 -15.30
CA ALA A 70 7.10 -3.00 -16.10
C ALA A 70 7.94 -3.79 -17.10
N LEU A 71 8.53 -4.91 -16.68
CA LEU A 71 9.32 -5.78 -17.55
C LEU A 71 8.53 -6.34 -18.75
N ARG A 72 7.22 -6.57 -18.59
CA ARG A 72 6.36 -7.02 -19.69
C ARG A 72 6.12 -5.95 -20.75
N HIS A 73 6.23 -4.67 -20.39
CA HIS A 73 6.08 -3.55 -21.32
C HIS A 73 7.40 -3.15 -22.00
N ALA A 74 8.52 -3.77 -21.65
CA ALA A 74 9.81 -3.35 -22.18
C ALA A 74 9.90 -3.56 -23.71
N GLY A 75 10.32 -2.53 -24.45
CA GLY A 75 10.31 -2.52 -25.92
C GLY A 75 8.95 -2.25 -26.58
N THR A 76 7.91 -1.94 -25.78
CA THR A 76 6.62 -1.43 -26.30
C THR A 76 6.56 0.11 -26.17
N PRO A 77 5.63 0.80 -26.84
CA PRO A 77 5.42 2.23 -26.61
C PRO A 77 5.06 2.62 -25.16
N GLY A 78 4.66 1.65 -24.32
CA GLY A 78 4.36 1.84 -22.91
C GLY A 78 5.56 1.71 -21.96
N ASP A 79 6.76 1.35 -22.46
CA ASP A 79 7.94 1.01 -21.64
C ASP A 79 8.32 2.12 -20.67
N VAL A 80 8.54 3.34 -21.18
CA VAL A 80 8.98 4.50 -20.38
C VAL A 80 8.00 4.79 -19.24
N ALA A 81 6.69 4.77 -19.54
CA ALA A 81 5.65 5.01 -18.55
C ALA A 81 5.61 3.92 -17.48
N ALA A 82 5.74 2.64 -17.87
CA ALA A 82 5.75 1.54 -16.92
C ALA A 82 7.01 1.55 -16.02
N ARG A 83 8.18 1.90 -16.57
CA ARG A 83 9.42 2.08 -15.79
C ARG A 83 9.32 3.26 -14.84
N ALA A 84 8.75 4.39 -15.27
CA ALA A 84 8.47 5.52 -14.39
C ALA A 84 7.54 5.11 -13.24
N GLY A 85 6.49 4.32 -13.54
CA GLY A 85 5.62 3.73 -12.53
C GLY A 85 6.37 2.90 -11.50
N ALA A 86 7.34 2.08 -11.91
CA ALA A 86 8.18 1.30 -10.99
C ALA A 86 9.03 2.19 -10.07
N LEU A 87 9.66 3.25 -10.62
CA LEU A 87 10.48 4.17 -9.84
C LEU A 87 9.66 4.96 -8.81
N LEU A 88 8.48 5.43 -9.21
CA LEU A 88 7.55 6.12 -8.32
C LEU A 88 7.03 5.16 -7.24
N ALA A 89 6.72 3.92 -7.59
CA ALA A 89 6.31 2.91 -6.64
C ALA A 89 7.38 2.68 -5.56
N THR A 90 8.68 2.69 -5.89
CA THR A 90 9.74 2.56 -4.87
C THR A 90 9.58 3.59 -3.74
N LEU A 91 9.34 4.86 -4.10
CA LEU A 91 9.15 5.93 -3.13
C LEU A 91 7.82 5.78 -2.37
N GLY A 92 6.73 5.51 -3.08
CA GLY A 92 5.40 5.37 -2.49
C GLY A 92 5.30 4.20 -1.51
N PHE A 93 5.75 3.01 -1.90
CA PHE A 93 5.77 1.85 -1.03
C PHE A 93 6.72 2.04 0.17
N GLY A 94 7.88 2.68 -0.03
CA GLY A 94 8.77 3.05 1.06
C GLY A 94 8.09 3.95 2.10
N GLY A 95 7.32 4.95 1.66
CA GLY A 95 6.55 5.82 2.55
C GLY A 95 5.47 5.07 3.33
N TRP A 96 4.70 4.17 2.69
CA TRP A 96 3.72 3.33 3.39
C TRP A 96 4.39 2.44 4.44
N MET A 97 5.56 1.87 4.13
CA MET A 97 6.30 1.04 5.08
C MET A 97 6.67 1.80 6.36
N LEU A 98 6.94 3.11 6.29
CA LEU A 98 7.28 3.90 7.49
C LEU A 98 6.13 3.93 8.50
N ASN A 99 4.89 4.20 8.04
CA ASN A 99 3.73 4.20 8.92
C ASN A 99 3.50 2.80 9.51
N VAL A 100 3.51 1.77 8.66
CA VAL A 100 3.25 0.39 9.10
C VAL A 100 4.33 -0.10 10.09
N LEU A 101 5.60 0.26 9.87
CA LEU A 101 6.71 -0.04 10.79
C LEU A 101 6.53 0.63 12.15
N PHE A 102 6.13 1.90 12.16
CA PHE A 102 5.80 2.59 13.40
C PHE A 102 4.68 1.84 14.15
N MET A 103 3.60 1.49 13.45
CA MET A 103 2.41 0.89 14.05
C MET A 103 2.63 -0.54 14.56
N VAL A 104 3.40 -1.39 13.84
CA VAL A 104 3.77 -2.73 14.33
C VAL A 104 4.80 -2.69 15.46
N GLY A 105 5.64 -1.66 15.45
CA GLY A 105 6.74 -1.44 16.38
C GLY A 105 6.36 -0.53 17.54
N ALA A 106 6.77 0.73 17.46
CA ALA A 106 6.63 1.72 18.52
C ALA A 106 5.17 1.96 18.93
N GLY A 107 4.24 2.15 17.99
CA GLY A 107 2.82 2.34 18.28
C GLY A 107 2.23 1.17 19.09
N GLY A 108 2.53 -0.06 18.67
CA GLY A 108 2.12 -1.26 19.42
C GLY A 108 2.77 -1.39 20.81
N GLN A 109 4.00 -0.90 21.00
CA GLN A 109 4.65 -0.85 22.33
C GLN A 109 4.03 0.22 23.23
N LEU A 110 3.77 1.41 22.68
CA LEU A 110 3.13 2.52 23.40
C LEU A 110 1.72 2.12 23.86
N ALA A 111 0.96 1.42 23.02
CA ALA A 111 -0.36 0.93 23.40
C ALA A 111 -0.31 -0.10 24.53
N ARG A 112 0.66 -1.02 24.52
CA ARG A 112 0.87 -1.95 25.65
C ARG A 112 1.23 -1.19 26.92
N ALA A 113 2.18 -0.26 26.83
CA ALA A 113 2.60 0.57 27.97
C ALA A 113 1.42 1.36 28.53
N TYR A 114 0.58 1.94 27.66
CA TYR A 114 -0.64 2.63 28.04
C TYR A 114 -1.63 1.71 28.77
N ALA A 115 -1.88 0.51 28.26
CA ALA A 115 -2.84 -0.43 28.84
C ALA A 115 -2.40 -1.03 30.19
N THR A 116 -1.10 -1.10 30.45
CA THR A 116 -0.55 -1.65 31.71
C THR A 116 -0.09 -0.58 32.70
N ALA A 117 -0.13 0.70 32.31
CA ALA A 117 0.28 1.79 33.18
C ALA A 117 -0.77 2.07 34.25
N ASP A 118 -0.31 2.39 35.46
CA ASP A 118 -1.17 3.01 36.45
C ASP A 118 -1.74 4.33 35.90
N PRO A 119 -2.99 4.70 36.22
CA PRO A 119 -3.56 5.99 35.86
C PRO A 119 -2.70 7.11 36.47
N GLY A 120 -1.80 7.71 35.68
CA GLY A 120 -0.75 8.60 36.15
C GLY A 120 0.34 8.87 35.11
N LEU A 121 1.54 9.24 35.57
CA LEU A 121 2.62 9.76 34.71
C LEU A 121 3.02 8.84 33.55
N THR A 122 3.02 7.52 33.76
CA THR A 122 3.43 6.55 32.73
C THR A 122 2.41 6.46 31.58
N ALA A 123 1.11 6.50 31.88
CA ALA A 123 0.08 6.56 30.85
C ALA A 123 0.19 7.87 30.04
N THR A 124 0.42 8.99 30.73
CA THR A 124 0.62 10.30 30.10
C THR A 124 1.86 10.35 29.20
N GLN A 125 2.96 9.67 29.59
CA GLN A 125 4.16 9.60 28.76
C GLN A 125 3.91 8.80 27.46
N ALA A 126 3.21 7.66 27.55
CA ALA A 126 2.86 6.88 26.36
C ALA A 126 1.99 7.68 25.38
N ILE A 127 0.99 8.42 25.91
CA ILE A 127 0.13 9.31 25.13
C ILE A 127 0.97 10.40 24.46
N PHE A 128 1.81 11.12 25.22
CA PHE A 128 2.63 12.20 24.68
C PHE A 128 3.53 11.76 23.52
N VAL A 129 4.24 10.62 23.70
CA VAL A 129 5.12 10.10 22.65
C VAL A 129 4.30 9.65 21.43
N TYR A 130 3.13 9.05 21.64
CA TYR A 130 2.24 8.66 20.55
C TYR A 130 1.75 9.87 19.77
N ASP A 131 1.25 10.91 20.44
CA ASP A 131 0.74 12.13 19.82
C ASP A 131 1.83 12.91 19.07
N MET A 132 3.09 12.79 19.47
CA MET A 132 4.22 13.38 18.76
C MET A 132 4.65 12.59 17.51
N LEU A 133 4.52 11.26 17.52
CA LEU A 133 5.06 10.40 16.46
C LEU A 133 4.01 9.91 15.46
N HIS A 134 2.77 9.66 15.88
CA HIS A 134 1.73 9.14 14.99
C HIS A 134 1.40 10.11 13.83
N PRO A 135 1.33 11.44 14.02
CA PRO A 135 1.13 12.36 12.91
C PRO A 135 2.23 12.30 11.85
N PHE A 136 3.47 11.99 12.23
CA PHE A 136 4.55 11.76 11.27
C PHE A 136 4.29 10.51 10.41
N GLY A 137 3.84 9.41 11.03
CA GLY A 137 3.44 8.20 10.32
C GLY A 137 2.29 8.45 9.33
N LEU A 138 1.26 9.18 9.77
CA LEU A 138 0.13 9.56 8.92
C LEU A 138 0.53 10.51 7.78
N ALA A 139 1.42 11.47 8.02
CA ALA A 139 1.97 12.32 6.97
C ALA A 139 2.77 11.50 5.93
N ALA A 140 3.56 10.52 6.37
CA ALA A 140 4.26 9.60 5.47
C ALA A 140 3.27 8.77 4.64
N GLU A 141 2.17 8.28 5.24
CA GLU A 141 1.10 7.58 4.54
C GLU A 141 0.41 8.46 3.49
N ARG A 142 0.20 9.74 3.80
CA ARG A 142 -0.41 10.70 2.88
C ARG A 142 0.47 10.93 1.65
N VAL A 143 1.76 11.19 1.86
CA VAL A 143 2.73 11.33 0.76
C VAL A 143 2.85 10.03 -0.03
N ALA A 144 2.88 8.88 0.65
CA ALA A 144 2.92 7.58 0.02
C ALA A 144 1.72 7.34 -0.90
N THR A 145 0.50 7.63 -0.43
CA THR A 145 -0.74 7.48 -1.20
C THR A 145 -0.71 8.37 -2.44
N PHE A 146 -0.22 9.60 -2.32
CA PHE A 146 -0.01 10.48 -3.46
C PHE A 146 0.96 9.87 -4.48
N THR A 147 2.13 9.42 -4.03
CA THR A 147 3.17 8.88 -4.91
C THR A 147 2.76 7.55 -5.56
N VAL A 148 2.06 6.67 -4.83
CA VAL A 148 1.48 5.45 -5.39
C VAL A 148 0.39 5.79 -6.41
N GLY A 149 -0.41 6.84 -6.19
CA GLY A 149 -1.33 7.38 -7.18
C GLY A 149 -0.64 7.74 -8.50
N PHE A 150 0.47 8.48 -8.42
CA PHE A 150 1.30 8.78 -9.59
C PHE A 150 1.90 7.52 -10.24
N ALA A 151 2.32 6.54 -9.45
CA ALA A 151 2.81 5.27 -9.97
C ALA A 151 1.74 4.52 -10.78
N LEU A 152 0.51 4.41 -10.25
CA LEU A 152 -0.61 3.79 -10.95
C LEU A 152 -1.01 4.56 -12.21
N TYR A 153 -0.99 5.89 -12.13
CA TYR A 153 -1.25 6.74 -13.29
C TYR A 153 -0.24 6.44 -14.42
N ALA A 154 1.05 6.35 -14.09
CA ALA A 154 2.10 6.00 -15.05
C ALA A 154 1.96 4.57 -15.58
N TYR A 155 1.67 3.58 -14.73
CA TYR A 155 1.39 2.21 -15.16
C TYR A 155 0.16 2.12 -16.05
N GLY A 156 -0.89 2.90 -15.78
CA GLY A 156 -2.10 2.95 -16.59
C GLY A 156 -1.80 3.43 -18.02
N TRP A 157 -0.97 4.46 -18.17
CA TRP A 157 -0.44 4.87 -19.48
C TRP A 157 0.46 3.80 -20.11
N GLY A 158 1.30 3.13 -19.33
CA GLY A 158 2.11 2.01 -19.77
C GLY A 158 1.28 0.91 -20.41
N ILE A 159 0.21 0.48 -19.74
CA ILE A 159 -0.74 -0.53 -20.25
C ILE A 159 -1.46 -0.03 -21.50
N ARG A 160 -1.98 1.19 -21.45
CA ARG A 160 -2.77 1.78 -22.54
C ARG A 160 -1.96 1.92 -23.83
N ASN A 161 -0.69 2.30 -23.73
CA ASN A 161 0.18 2.54 -24.88
C ASN A 161 0.94 1.29 -25.33
N GLY A 162 1.34 0.43 -24.39
CA GLY A 162 2.07 -0.79 -24.71
C GLY A 162 1.20 -1.92 -25.23
N GLN A 163 -0.12 -1.88 -24.98
CA GLN A 163 -1.12 -2.84 -25.48
C GLN A 163 -0.81 -4.31 -25.14
N VAL A 164 -0.02 -4.55 -24.08
CA VAL A 164 0.26 -5.89 -23.54
C VAL A 164 -0.95 -6.46 -22.80
N TYR A 165 -1.77 -5.58 -22.21
CA TYR A 165 -3.00 -5.91 -21.49
C TYR A 165 -4.19 -5.12 -22.04
N PRO A 166 -5.44 -5.53 -21.73
CA PRO A 166 -6.63 -4.82 -22.17
C PRO A 166 -6.62 -3.33 -21.78
N ARG A 167 -7.03 -2.47 -22.72
CA ARG A 167 -6.97 -1.00 -22.55
C ARG A 167 -7.80 -0.48 -21.39
N TRP A 168 -8.90 -1.15 -21.05
CA TRP A 168 -9.75 -0.78 -19.91
C TRP A 168 -8.98 -0.83 -18.59
N LEU A 169 -8.02 -1.76 -18.45
CA LEU A 169 -7.19 -1.89 -17.25
C LEU A 169 -6.24 -0.70 -17.10
N GLY A 170 -5.72 -0.21 -18.23
CA GLY A 170 -4.91 1.01 -18.28
C GLY A 170 -5.72 2.25 -17.89
N TRP A 171 -6.96 2.35 -18.38
CA TRP A 171 -7.87 3.43 -17.99
C TRP A 171 -8.24 3.40 -16.50
N LEU A 172 -8.50 2.22 -15.94
CA LEU A 172 -8.71 2.08 -14.50
C LEU A 172 -7.48 2.50 -13.71
N GLY A 173 -6.27 2.13 -14.15
CA GLY A 173 -5.03 2.55 -13.49
C GLY A 173 -4.86 4.08 -13.49
N ILE A 174 -5.18 4.73 -14.61
CA ILE A 174 -5.19 6.19 -14.73
C ILE A 174 -6.22 6.81 -13.77
N ALA A 175 -7.46 6.32 -13.79
CA ALA A 175 -8.53 6.87 -12.96
C ALA A 175 -8.23 6.70 -11.47
N ILE A 176 -7.90 5.47 -11.03
CA ILE A 176 -7.57 5.16 -9.64
C ILE A 176 -6.33 5.93 -9.19
N GLY A 177 -5.29 6.00 -10.04
CA GLY A 177 -4.07 6.75 -9.75
C GLY A 177 -4.33 8.24 -9.54
N ALA A 178 -5.11 8.85 -10.44
CA ALA A 178 -5.52 10.25 -10.31
C ALA A 178 -6.37 10.48 -9.07
N THR A 179 -7.31 9.58 -8.77
CA THR A 179 -8.14 9.66 -7.55
C THR A 179 -7.29 9.55 -6.29
N ALA A 180 -6.35 8.61 -6.21
CA ALA A 180 -5.48 8.45 -5.04
C ALA A 180 -4.60 9.69 -4.81
N ALA A 181 -4.03 10.25 -5.89
CA ALA A 181 -3.26 11.49 -5.82
C ALA A 181 -4.13 12.68 -5.38
N ALA A 182 -5.33 12.83 -5.95
CA ALA A 182 -6.25 13.90 -5.57
C ALA A 182 -6.71 13.78 -4.12
N VAL A 183 -7.05 12.55 -3.67
CA VAL A 183 -7.46 12.29 -2.29
C VAL A 183 -6.35 12.68 -1.31
N ALA A 184 -5.11 12.31 -1.59
CA ALA A 184 -3.97 12.65 -0.75
C ALA A 184 -3.69 14.17 -0.69
N VAL A 185 -4.05 14.94 -1.73
CA VAL A 185 -3.93 16.40 -1.70
C VAL A 185 -5.09 17.05 -0.94
N VAL A 186 -6.32 16.64 -1.25
CA VAL A 186 -7.54 17.30 -0.78
C VAL A 186 -7.86 16.96 0.68
N PHE A 187 -7.68 15.71 1.08
CA PHE A 187 -8.04 15.25 2.42
C PHE A 187 -6.84 15.25 3.36
N THR A 188 -7.13 15.43 4.64
CA THR A 188 -6.13 15.24 5.70
C THR A 188 -5.75 13.77 5.81
N GLU A 189 -4.58 13.53 6.38
CA GLU A 189 -4.04 12.21 6.70
C GLU A 189 -4.89 11.40 7.70
N PHE A 190 -5.87 12.04 8.35
CA PHE A 190 -6.83 11.41 9.25
C PHE A 190 -8.14 10.97 8.55
N SER A 191 -8.28 11.26 7.26
CA SER A 191 -9.52 11.02 6.51
C SER A 191 -9.67 9.56 6.08
N LEU A 192 -10.86 8.99 6.27
CA LEU A 192 -11.20 7.66 5.76
C LEU A 192 -11.11 7.54 4.23
N ASN A 193 -11.15 8.68 3.52
CA ASN A 193 -10.97 8.68 2.07
C ASN A 193 -9.58 8.15 1.66
N MET A 194 -8.56 8.32 2.51
CA MET A 194 -7.22 7.74 2.31
C MET A 194 -7.30 6.21 2.23
N PHE A 195 -8.00 5.58 3.18
CA PHE A 195 -8.22 4.13 3.21
C PHE A 195 -8.97 3.63 1.98
N TYR A 196 -10.03 4.33 1.55
CA TYR A 196 -10.79 3.93 0.37
C TYR A 196 -9.97 4.05 -0.92
N ALA A 197 -9.16 5.09 -1.06
CA ALA A 197 -8.24 5.23 -2.20
C ALA A 197 -7.23 4.07 -2.25
N GLN A 198 -6.67 3.68 -1.10
CA GLN A 198 -5.78 2.53 -0.99
C GLN A 198 -6.47 1.22 -1.35
N ALA A 199 -7.73 1.02 -0.94
CA ALA A 199 -8.49 -0.17 -1.30
C ALA A 199 -8.66 -0.31 -2.82
N LEU A 200 -8.93 0.79 -3.54
CA LEU A 200 -9.01 0.79 -5.00
C LEU A 200 -7.67 0.38 -5.65
N VAL A 201 -6.55 0.87 -5.12
CA VAL A 201 -5.20 0.50 -5.57
C VAL A 201 -4.98 -1.01 -5.41
N VAL A 202 -5.32 -1.58 -4.25
CA VAL A 202 -5.15 -3.00 -3.96
C VAL A 202 -6.02 -3.87 -4.87
N VAL A 203 -7.27 -3.47 -5.11
CA VAL A 203 -8.16 -4.16 -6.07
C VAL A 203 -7.55 -4.17 -7.47
N TRP A 204 -7.00 -3.03 -7.91
CA TRP A 204 -6.34 -2.96 -9.21
C TRP A 204 -5.12 -3.89 -9.28
N PHE A 205 -4.29 -3.95 -8.23
CA PHE A 205 -3.18 -4.91 -8.16
C PHE A 205 -3.63 -6.36 -8.24
N ALA A 206 -4.71 -6.73 -7.54
CA ALA A 206 -5.24 -8.08 -7.59
C ALA A 206 -5.70 -8.45 -9.02
N VAL A 207 -6.42 -7.55 -9.70
CA VAL A 207 -6.86 -7.75 -11.09
C VAL A 207 -5.68 -7.88 -12.05
N VAL A 208 -4.68 -6.99 -11.95
CA VAL A 208 -3.46 -7.05 -12.77
C VAL A 208 -2.69 -8.34 -12.52
N GLY A 209 -2.52 -8.73 -11.26
CA GLY A 209 -1.83 -9.96 -10.88
C GLY A 209 -2.52 -11.20 -11.45
N ALA A 210 -3.84 -11.25 -11.42
CA ALA A 210 -4.63 -12.35 -11.99
C ALA A 210 -4.45 -12.46 -13.50
N LEU A 211 -4.49 -11.34 -14.22
CA LEU A 211 -4.26 -11.30 -15.67
C LEU A 211 -2.82 -11.69 -16.02
N MET A 212 -1.84 -11.15 -15.30
CA MET A 212 -0.43 -11.52 -15.45
C MET A 212 -0.19 -13.02 -15.24
N LEU A 213 -0.88 -13.63 -14.27
CA LEU A 213 -0.79 -15.07 -13.96
C LEU A 213 -1.43 -15.92 -15.05
N ARG A 214 -2.59 -15.51 -15.55
CA ARG A 214 -3.29 -16.19 -16.65
C ARG A 214 -2.39 -16.27 -17.88
N ASP A 215 -1.76 -15.17 -18.24
CA ASP A 215 -0.89 -15.09 -19.42
C ASP A 215 0.42 -15.88 -19.25
N ALA A 216 0.91 -16.03 -18.00
CA ALA A 216 2.09 -16.86 -17.71
C ALA A 216 1.79 -18.37 -17.85
N ARG A 217 0.52 -18.77 -17.83
CA ARG A 217 0.08 -20.17 -17.97
C ARG A 217 -0.33 -20.53 -19.41
N ALA A 218 -0.46 -19.56 -20.31
CA ALA A 218 -0.80 -19.82 -21.70
C ALA A 218 0.40 -20.41 -22.46
N PRO A 219 0.20 -21.46 -23.30
CA PRO A 219 1.26 -21.97 -24.18
C PRO A 219 1.71 -20.87 -25.16
N ALA A 220 3.00 -20.87 -25.49
CA ALA A 220 3.65 -19.85 -26.31
C ALA A 220 3.17 -19.84 -27.77
#